data_AF-A0A383CTG8-F1
#
_entry.id   AF-A0A383CTG8-F1
#
_cell.length_a   1.000
_cell.length_b   1.000
_cell.length_c   1.000
_cell.angle_alpha   90.00
_cell.angle_beta   90.00
_cell.angle_gamma   90.00
#
_symmetry.space_group_name_H-M   'P 1'
#
loop_
_entity.id
_entity.type
_entity.pdbx_description
1 polymer ?
#
loop_
_entity_poly.entity_id
_entity_poly.type
_entity_poly.pdbx_seq_one_letter_code
_entity_poly.pdbx_strand_id
1 'polypeptide(L)'
;EVELQVSAPRAPCNKISQRFEVPNLDRFVGERGITGWYYRVVKTGTISVGDEVTLLHREDDTVNVHTLMQCAHTKADKTLAQKLANLEALDDEWRGKCQKIADKIADK
;
A
#
# COMPACT_ATOMS: atom_id res chain seq x y z
N GLU A 1 -0.91 16.93 -19.14
CA GLU A 1 -1.80 16.20 -18.22
C GLU A 1 -1.06 14.97 -17.73
N VAL A 2 -1.14 14.67 -16.45
CA VAL A 2 -0.50 13.51 -15.81
C VAL A 2 -1.58 12.69 -15.13
N GLU A 3 -1.60 11.39 -15.37
CA GLU A 3 -2.53 10.47 -14.71
C GLU A 3 -1.74 9.50 -13.84
N LEU A 4 -2.11 9.46 -12.57
CA LEU A 4 -1.48 8.64 -11.55
C LEU A 4 -2.52 7.72 -10.92
N GLN A 5 -2.15 6.47 -10.65
CA GLN A 5 -2.99 5.50 -9.95
C GLN A 5 -2.28 5.08 -8.66
N VAL A 6 -3.00 5.10 -7.53
CA VAL A 6 -2.48 4.55 -6.27
C VAL A 6 -2.23 3.07 -6.47
N SER A 7 -0.99 2.62 -6.27
CA SER A 7 -0.59 1.25 -6.57
C SER A 7 -0.30 0.39 -5.34
N ALA A 8 0.14 1.02 -4.25
CA ALA A 8 0.59 0.30 -3.06
C ALA A 8 0.76 1.22 -1.85
N PRO A 9 0.59 0.71 -0.62
CA PRO A 9 1.09 1.39 0.57
C PRO A 9 2.61 1.52 0.51
N ARG A 10 3.15 2.57 1.12
CA ARG A 10 4.58 2.66 1.35
C ARG A 10 4.96 1.69 2.48
N ALA A 11 5.90 0.77 2.23
CA ALA A 11 6.42 -0.07 3.30
C ALA A 11 7.31 0.75 4.26
N PRO A 12 7.12 0.66 5.58
CA PRO A 12 8.03 1.28 6.54
C PRO A 12 9.41 0.63 6.46
N CYS A 13 10.47 1.42 6.65
CA CYS A 13 11.85 0.93 6.62
C CYS A 13 12.73 1.71 7.60
N ASN A 14 13.77 1.07 8.13
CA ASN A 14 14.67 1.62 9.15
C ASN A 14 15.34 2.95 8.76
N LYS A 15 15.37 3.30 7.45
CA LYS A 15 15.93 4.58 7.00
C LYS A 15 15.20 5.79 7.61
N ILE A 16 13.91 5.69 7.95
CA ILE A 16 13.19 6.77 8.60
C ILE A 16 13.67 6.96 10.06
N SER A 17 13.88 5.87 10.78
CA SER A 17 14.41 5.87 12.15
C SER A 17 15.82 6.47 12.19
N GLN A 18 16.66 6.14 11.21
CA GLN A 18 18.00 6.74 11.06
C GLN A 18 17.93 8.22 10.72
N ARG A 19 17.07 8.63 9.76
CA ARG A 19 16.96 10.03 9.32
C ARG A 19 16.55 10.97 10.44
N PHE A 20 15.65 10.52 11.32
CA PHE A 20 15.13 11.33 12.42
C PHE A 20 15.79 11.05 13.77
N GLU A 21 16.74 10.10 13.82
CA GLU A 21 17.42 9.68 15.06
C GLU A 21 16.45 9.23 16.17
N VAL A 22 15.28 8.71 15.78
CA VAL A 22 14.26 8.19 16.68
C VAL A 22 14.23 6.67 16.59
N PRO A 23 14.64 5.93 17.66
CA PRO A 23 14.58 4.48 17.67
C PRO A 23 13.16 3.95 17.41
N ASN A 24 13.04 2.91 16.60
CA ASN A 24 11.78 2.22 16.28
C ASN A 24 10.70 3.08 15.60
N LEU A 25 11.05 4.22 15.01
CA LEU A 25 10.09 5.07 14.31
C LEU A 25 9.43 4.35 13.12
N ASP A 26 10.19 3.55 12.39
CA ASP A 26 9.68 2.67 11.33
C ASP A 26 8.63 1.68 11.83
N ARG A 27 8.85 1.08 13.01
CA ARG A 27 7.88 0.19 13.65
C ARG A 27 6.63 0.95 14.06
N PHE A 28 6.77 2.10 14.71
CA PHE A 28 5.65 2.96 15.11
C PHE A 28 4.79 3.34 13.90
N VAL A 29 5.42 3.79 12.82
CA VAL A 29 4.75 4.16 11.56
C VAL A 29 4.01 2.98 10.96
N GLY A 30 4.62 1.79 10.97
CA GLY A 30 4.01 0.55 10.49
C GLY A 30 2.79 0.12 11.30
N GLU A 31 2.91 0.08 12.64
CA GLU A 31 1.84 -0.31 13.56
C GLU A 31 0.64 0.65 13.47
N ARG A 32 0.91 1.96 13.35
CA ARG A 32 -0.13 3.00 13.22
C ARG A 32 -0.69 3.14 11.81
N GLY A 33 -0.07 2.52 10.80
CA GLY A 33 -0.48 2.62 9.40
C GLY A 33 -0.34 4.02 8.80
N ILE A 34 0.60 4.84 9.31
CA ILE A 34 0.84 6.23 8.87
C ILE A 34 1.94 6.30 7.80
N THR A 35 1.88 5.40 6.82
CA THR A 35 2.97 5.19 5.86
C THR A 35 2.83 6.00 4.57
N GLY A 36 1.61 6.41 4.21
CA GLY A 36 1.32 6.94 2.87
C GLY A 36 1.30 5.83 1.81
N TRP A 37 1.37 6.22 0.54
CA TRP A 37 1.28 5.30 -0.60
C TRP A 37 2.16 5.74 -1.78
N TYR A 38 2.36 4.83 -2.73
CA TYR A 38 2.98 5.11 -4.01
C TYR A 38 1.93 5.21 -5.12
N TYR A 39 2.30 5.93 -6.16
CA TYR A 39 1.59 6.00 -7.42
C TYR A 39 2.37 5.25 -8.51
N ARG A 40 1.65 4.57 -9.40
CA ARG A 40 2.16 4.25 -10.73
C ARG A 40 1.74 5.34 -11.71
N VAL A 41 2.56 5.58 -12.71
CA VAL A 41 2.27 6.55 -13.77
C VAL A 41 1.48 5.86 -14.87
N VAL A 42 0.24 6.29 -15.08
CA VAL A 42 -0.65 5.80 -16.15
C VAL A 42 -0.42 6.63 -17.42
N LYS A 43 -0.30 7.96 -17.25
CA LYS A 43 0.02 8.90 -18.33
C LYS A 43 1.11 9.85 -17.87
N THR A 44 2.22 9.86 -18.61
CA THR A 44 3.36 10.74 -18.32
C THR A 44 3.07 12.19 -18.72
N GLY A 45 3.81 13.10 -18.10
CA GLY A 45 3.73 14.54 -18.37
C GLY A 45 4.48 15.31 -17.29
N THR A 46 4.18 16.59 -17.17
CA THR A 46 4.82 17.50 -16.21
C THR A 46 3.82 17.93 -15.14
N ILE A 47 4.26 17.93 -13.88
CA ILE A 47 3.53 18.51 -12.74
C ILE A 47 4.35 19.67 -12.15
N SER A 48 3.66 20.68 -11.63
CA SER A 48 4.22 21.85 -10.98
C SER A 48 3.65 22.04 -9.57
N VAL A 49 4.38 22.75 -8.72
CA VAL A 49 3.87 23.12 -7.39
C VAL A 49 2.68 24.04 -7.57
N GLY A 50 1.56 23.69 -6.93
CA GLY A 50 0.30 24.42 -7.03
C GLY A 50 -0.70 23.84 -8.03
N ASP A 51 -0.31 22.82 -8.81
CA ASP A 51 -1.27 22.09 -9.65
C ASP A 51 -2.34 21.40 -8.78
N GLU A 52 -3.58 21.43 -9.25
CA GLU A 52 -4.69 20.75 -8.58
C GLU A 52 -4.62 19.22 -8.77
N VAL A 53 -5.03 18.49 -7.74
CA VAL A 53 -5.15 17.03 -7.78
C VAL A 53 -6.61 16.67 -7.57
N THR A 54 -7.22 16.08 -8.59
CA THR A 54 -8.62 15.64 -8.57
C THR A 54 -8.72 14.13 -8.71
N LEU A 55 -9.67 13.52 -7.99
CA LEU A 55 -9.97 12.10 -8.15
C LEU A 55 -10.75 11.90 -9.46
N LEU A 56 -10.14 11.24 -10.44
CA LEU A 56 -10.78 10.93 -11.72
C LEU A 56 -11.67 9.68 -11.63
N HIS A 57 -11.17 8.64 -10.97
CA HIS A 57 -11.85 7.35 -10.87
C HIS A 57 -11.52 6.66 -9.54
N ARG A 58 -12.48 5.86 -9.05
CA ARG A 58 -12.31 4.95 -7.93
C ARG A 58 -12.80 3.58 -8.38
N GLU A 59 -11.90 2.60 -8.34
CA GLU A 59 -12.21 1.22 -8.68
C GLU A 59 -13.34 0.67 -7.78
N ASP A 60 -14.22 -0.12 -8.38
CA ASP A 60 -15.22 -0.89 -7.65
C ASP A 60 -14.57 -2.03 -6.85
N ASP A 61 -15.23 -2.48 -5.79
CA ASP A 61 -14.78 -3.57 -4.90
C ASP A 61 -13.37 -3.42 -4.28
N THR A 62 -12.83 -2.20 -4.24
CA THR A 62 -11.52 -1.92 -3.65
C THR A 62 -11.56 -1.71 -2.13
N VAL A 63 -10.40 -1.51 -1.51
CA VAL A 63 -10.25 -1.12 -0.10
C VAL A 63 -9.44 0.17 0.02
N ASN A 64 -9.49 0.82 1.19
CA ASN A 64 -8.57 1.90 1.50
C ASN A 64 -7.15 1.37 1.81
N VAL A 65 -6.14 2.23 1.70
CA VAL A 65 -4.72 1.90 1.93
C VAL A 65 -4.47 1.37 3.35
N HIS A 66 -5.19 1.90 4.34
CA HIS A 66 -5.03 1.49 5.73
C HIS A 66 -5.43 0.03 5.96
N THR A 67 -6.56 -0.40 5.38
CA THR A 67 -7.03 -1.80 5.45
C THR A 67 -5.99 -2.77 4.88
N LEU A 68 -5.40 -2.44 3.72
CA LEU A 68 -4.37 -3.26 3.09
C LEU A 68 -3.12 -3.34 3.98
N MET A 69 -2.65 -2.20 4.49
CA MET A 69 -1.48 -2.12 5.35
C MET A 69 -1.67 -2.93 6.65
N GLN A 70 -2.84 -2.82 7.29
CA GLN A 70 -3.17 -3.57 8.51
C GLN A 70 -3.29 -5.09 8.25
N CYS A 71 -3.89 -5.49 7.13
CA CYS A 71 -3.96 -6.91 6.74
C CYS A 71 -2.55 -7.51 6.61
N ALA A 72 -1.63 -6.81 5.92
CA ALA A 72 -0.27 -7.27 5.75
C ALA A 72 0.57 -7.23 7.04
N HIS A 73 0.30 -6.28 7.93
CA HIS A 73 0.97 -6.15 9.21
C HIS A 73 0.55 -7.26 10.19
N THR A 74 -0.75 -7.42 10.41
CA THR A 74 -1.32 -8.36 11.39
C THR A 74 -1.32 -9.79 10.88
N LYS A 75 -1.53 -9.99 9.57
CA LYS A 75 -1.61 -11.30 8.90
C LYS A 75 -2.70 -12.21 9.48
N ALA A 76 -3.72 -11.62 10.12
CA ALA A 76 -4.77 -12.34 10.81
C ALA A 76 -5.92 -12.75 9.87
N ASP A 77 -6.26 -11.89 8.90
CA ASP A 77 -7.38 -12.09 8.00
C ASP A 77 -6.93 -12.62 6.63
N LYS A 78 -7.02 -13.93 6.45
CA LYS A 78 -6.61 -14.62 5.23
C LYS A 78 -7.59 -14.45 4.09
N THR A 79 -8.89 -14.33 4.39
CA THR A 79 -9.94 -14.09 3.38
C THR A 79 -9.78 -12.70 2.77
N LEU A 80 -9.55 -11.69 3.62
CA LEU A 80 -9.19 -10.35 3.17
C LEU A 80 -7.90 -10.38 2.36
N ALA A 81 -6.86 -11.07 2.83
CA ALA A 81 -5.60 -11.19 2.07
C ALA A 81 -5.81 -11.78 0.67
N GLN A 82 -6.67 -12.79 0.52
CA GLN A 82 -7.01 -13.36 -0.80
C GLN A 82 -7.73 -12.34 -1.68
N LYS A 83 -8.69 -11.58 -1.14
CA LYS A 83 -9.35 -10.49 -1.87
C LYS A 83 -8.32 -9.46 -2.34
N LEU A 84 -7.42 -9.02 -1.46
CA LEU A 84 -6.39 -8.03 -1.76
C LEU A 84 -5.42 -8.52 -2.84
N ALA A 85 -5.03 -9.80 -2.81
CA ALA A 85 -4.16 -10.41 -3.82
C ALA A 85 -4.79 -10.44 -5.23
N ASN A 86 -6.12 -10.34 -5.33
CA ASN A 86 -6.83 -10.31 -6.60
C ASN A 86 -7.07 -8.89 -7.14
N LEU A 87 -6.72 -7.83 -6.39
CA LEU A 87 -6.93 -6.45 -6.85
C LEU A 87 -5.98 -6.10 -7.99
N GLU A 88 -6.49 -5.77 -9.17
CA GLU A 88 -5.66 -5.39 -10.34
C GLU A 88 -4.83 -4.13 -10.09
N ALA A 89 -5.38 -3.17 -9.32
CA ALA A 89 -4.69 -1.94 -8.96
C ALA A 89 -3.45 -2.14 -8.08
N LEU A 90 -3.30 -3.29 -7.41
CA LEU A 90 -2.17 -3.55 -6.52
C LEU A 90 -0.89 -3.85 -7.29
N ASP A 91 0.27 -3.40 -6.79
CA ASP A 91 1.56 -3.78 -7.35
C ASP A 91 1.93 -5.24 -7.06
N ASP A 92 2.92 -5.77 -7.78
CA ASP A 92 3.31 -7.18 -7.67
C ASP A 92 3.92 -7.54 -6.31
N GLU A 93 4.63 -6.61 -5.66
CA GLU A 93 5.26 -6.85 -4.37
C GLU A 93 4.19 -7.06 -3.29
N TRP A 94 3.22 -6.16 -3.21
CA TRP A 94 2.12 -6.24 -2.25
C TRP A 94 1.14 -7.34 -2.60
N ARG A 95 0.91 -7.62 -3.89
CA ARG A 95 0.15 -8.79 -4.33
C ARG A 95 0.79 -10.07 -3.80
N GLY A 96 2.10 -10.24 -3.98
CA GLY A 96 2.84 -11.39 -3.46
C GLY A 96 2.81 -11.49 -1.93
N LYS A 97 2.85 -10.37 -1.20
CA LYS A 97 2.68 -10.37 0.26
C LYS A 97 1.29 -10.86 0.68
N CYS A 98 0.24 -10.37 0.02
CA CYS A 98 -1.13 -10.77 0.31
C CYS A 98 -1.35 -12.25 -0.04
N GLN A 99 -0.84 -12.72 -1.17
CA GLN A 99 -0.93 -14.12 -1.59
C GLN A 99 -0.27 -15.05 -0.57
N LYS A 100 0.94 -14.72 -0.08
CA LYS A 100 1.61 -15.50 0.98
C LYS A 100 0.82 -15.56 2.29
N ILE A 101 0.01 -14.56 2.61
CA ILE A 101 -0.85 -14.57 3.80
C ILE A 101 -2.07 -15.46 3.54
N ALA A 102 -2.64 -15.37 2.35
CA ALA A 102 -3.76 -16.20 1.91
C ALA A 102 -3.38 -17.69 1.83
N ASP A 103 -2.22 -18.02 1.25
CA ASP A 103 -1.76 -19.41 1.04
C ASP A 103 -1.50 -20.18 2.33
N LYS A 104 -1.25 -19.49 3.45
CA LYS A 104 -1.19 -20.13 4.78
C LYS A 104 -2.53 -20.75 5.22
N ILE A 105 -3.58 -20.71 4.38
CA ILE A 105 -4.78 -21.54 4.49
C ILE A 105 -4.47 -23.02 4.24
N ALA A 106 -3.46 -23.38 3.44
CA ALA A 106 -3.25 -24.75 2.97
C ALA A 106 -2.43 -25.67 3.92
N ASP A 107 -1.75 -25.11 4.93
CA ASP A 107 -0.85 -25.87 5.83
C ASP A 107 -1.52 -26.36 7.14
N LYS A 108 -2.86 -26.50 7.18
CA LYS A 108 -3.56 -27.03 8.35
C LYS A 108 -4.67 -28.01 7.99
#